data_AF-A0A5A7PNQ0-F1
#
_entry.id   AF-A0A5A7PNQ0-F1
#
_cell.length_a   1.000
_cell.length_b   1.000
_cell.length_c   1.000
_cell.angle_alpha   90.00
_cell.angle_beta   90.00
_cell.angle_gamma   90.00
#
_symmetry.space_group_name_H-M   'P 1'
#
loop_
_entity.id
_entity.type
_entity.pdbx_description
1 polymer ?
#
loop_
_entity_poly.entity_id
_entity_poly.type
_entity_poly.pdbx_seq_one_letter_code
_entity_poly.pdbx_strand_id
1 'polypeptide(L)'
;MGSESSDIHWEDFPLTDEDLRAIDSAISSAAAPKRHLLCPGDQQGRSVASPPKTRRRLPDSLFVFQNNNSSTFSFSNHERTNRCLSTFQDIKYGGRIIYSRTVEEVEKAAEELLDFVETKKRKDGECILGLDIEWKPTFTRGVALGKAAVMQICGDNSCCYVLHIFHSGIPKNLRTLLEDYSSLKVGVCIANDAAKVHHDYNTLINNLEDLSDLANQKLGGEPKKWSLSSLTEMLICRQALGQI
;
A
#
# COMPACT_ATOMS: atom_id res chain seq x y z
N MET A 1 32.61 -2.83 -46.27
CA MET A 1 31.25 -3.31 -46.53
C MET A 1 30.44 -3.00 -45.29
N GLY A 2 29.68 -1.91 -45.34
CA GLY A 2 28.84 -1.46 -44.23
C GLY A 2 27.53 -2.23 -44.22
N SER A 3 27.13 -2.69 -43.04
CA SER A 3 25.82 -3.25 -42.76
C SER A 3 24.88 -2.12 -42.34
N GLU A 4 23.97 -1.71 -43.23
CA GLU A 4 22.88 -0.80 -42.90
C GLU A 4 21.85 -1.54 -42.02
N SER A 5 21.66 -1.01 -40.82
CA SER A 5 20.57 -1.35 -39.92
C SER A 5 19.38 -0.49 -40.32
N SER A 6 18.28 -1.10 -40.74
CA SER A 6 17.03 -0.39 -41.02
C SER A 6 16.28 -0.17 -39.71
N ASP A 7 16.51 0.99 -39.09
CA ASP A 7 15.71 1.49 -37.98
C ASP A 7 14.27 1.74 -38.46
N ILE A 8 13.32 0.97 -37.92
CA ILE A 8 11.89 1.19 -38.13
C ILE A 8 11.49 2.38 -37.26
N HIS A 9 11.38 3.54 -37.89
CA HIS A 9 10.96 4.81 -37.30
C HIS A 9 9.45 4.75 -36.99
N TRP A 10 9.09 4.69 -35.71
CA TRP A 10 7.71 4.50 -35.24
C TRP A 10 6.78 5.73 -35.39
N GLU A 11 7.24 6.82 -36.02
CA GLU A 11 6.48 8.08 -36.08
C GLU A 11 5.74 8.35 -37.41
N ASP A 12 5.82 7.47 -38.42
CA ASP A 12 5.28 7.78 -39.77
C ASP A 12 3.92 7.16 -40.12
N PHE A 13 3.20 6.58 -39.16
CA PHE A 13 1.83 6.09 -39.38
C PHE A 13 0.82 6.93 -38.60
N PRO A 14 0.44 8.13 -39.10
CA PRO A 14 -0.65 8.87 -38.51
C PRO A 14 -1.92 8.01 -38.57
N LEU A 15 -2.60 7.84 -37.43
CA LEU A 15 -3.89 7.17 -37.33
C LEU A 15 -4.82 7.73 -38.40
N THR A 16 -5.22 6.87 -39.34
CA THR A 16 -6.08 7.29 -40.44
C THR A 16 -7.52 7.41 -39.96
N ASP A 17 -8.34 8.15 -40.70
CA ASP A 17 -9.78 8.24 -40.43
C ASP A 17 -10.48 6.87 -40.47
N GLU A 18 -9.89 5.89 -41.16
CA GLU A 18 -10.38 4.52 -41.20
C GLU A 18 -10.07 3.78 -39.88
N ASP A 19 -8.86 3.97 -39.33
CA ASP A 19 -8.46 3.40 -38.05
C ASP A 19 -9.31 3.94 -36.90
N LEU A 20 -9.60 5.25 -36.93
CA LEU A 20 -10.48 5.89 -35.95
C LEU A 20 -11.91 5.33 -36.02
N ARG A 21 -12.44 5.11 -37.23
CA ARG A 21 -13.76 4.47 -37.42
C ARG A 21 -13.78 3.02 -36.96
N ALA A 22 -12.70 2.27 -37.19
CA ALA A 22 -12.59 0.89 -36.73
C ALA A 22 -12.63 0.80 -35.20
N ILE A 23 -11.97 1.74 -34.52
CA ILE A 23 -12.00 1.86 -33.05
C ILE A 23 -13.40 2.19 -32.56
N ASP A 24 -14.06 3.20 -33.13
CA ASP A 24 -15.42 3.60 -32.74
C ASP A 24 -16.46 2.50 -33.03
N SER A 25 -16.30 1.77 -34.14
CA SER A 25 -17.14 0.63 -34.49
C SER A 25 -16.96 -0.54 -33.52
N ALA A 26 -15.74 -0.81 -33.06
CA ALA A 26 -15.47 -1.84 -32.08
C ALA A 26 -16.05 -1.48 -30.70
N ILE A 27 -15.92 -0.22 -30.27
CA ILE A 27 -16.50 0.30 -29.03
C ILE A 27 -18.03 0.25 -29.09
N SER A 28 -18.62 0.68 -30.22
CA SER A 28 -20.08 0.65 -30.43
C SER A 28 -20.62 -0.79 -30.46
N SER A 29 -19.87 -1.72 -31.06
CA SER A 29 -20.23 -3.14 -31.10
C SER A 29 -20.11 -3.82 -29.73
N ALA A 30 -19.17 -3.37 -28.88
CA ALA A 30 -19.05 -3.83 -27.50
C ALA A 30 -20.10 -3.22 -26.56
N ALA A 31 -20.58 -2.01 -26.86
CA ALA A 31 -21.59 -1.29 -26.09
C ALA A 31 -23.04 -1.61 -26.50
N ALA A 32 -23.25 -2.27 -27.64
CA ALA A 32 -24.59 -2.63 -28.10
C ALA A 32 -25.21 -3.73 -27.21
N PRO A 33 -26.46 -3.56 -26.73
CA PRO A 33 -27.17 -4.63 -26.04
C PRO A 33 -27.47 -5.76 -27.03
N LYS A 34 -27.03 -6.99 -26.70
CA LYS A 34 -27.27 -8.20 -27.51
C LYS A 34 -28.77 -8.37 -27.77
N ARG A 35 -29.22 -8.04 -28.99
CA ARG A 35 -30.53 -8.45 -29.50
C ARG A 35 -30.41 -9.91 -29.93
N HIS A 36 -31.10 -10.79 -29.22
CA HIS A 36 -31.24 -12.20 -29.60
C HIS A 36 -31.95 -12.28 -30.96
N LEU A 37 -31.24 -12.72 -32.00
CA LEU A 37 -31.85 -13.20 -33.24
C LEU A 37 -32.14 -14.69 -33.07
N LEU A 38 -33.38 -15.06 -33.35
CA LEU A 38 -33.93 -16.42 -33.32
C LEU A 38 -33.43 -17.22 -34.51
N CYS A 39 -33.00 -18.47 -34.27
CA CYS A 39 -33.01 -19.54 -35.28
C CYS A 39 -34.07 -20.58 -34.86
N PRO A 40 -34.86 -21.14 -35.81
CA PRO A 40 -35.97 -22.03 -35.52
C PRO A 40 -35.51 -23.49 -35.45
N GLY A 41 -36.03 -24.26 -34.49
CA GLY A 41 -35.83 -25.70 -34.44
C GLY A 41 -36.19 -26.35 -33.11
N ASP A 42 -37.35 -27.01 -33.13
CA ASP A 42 -37.76 -28.17 -32.35
C ASP A 42 -38.16 -28.11 -30.87
N GLN A 43 -39.21 -28.91 -30.64
CA GLN A 43 -40.16 -28.88 -29.56
C GLN A 43 -39.73 -29.76 -28.38
N GLN A 44 -40.27 -29.41 -27.21
CA GLN A 44 -40.68 -30.25 -26.07
C GLN A 44 -39.93 -30.02 -24.74
N GLY A 45 -40.71 -29.64 -23.73
CA GLY A 45 -40.38 -29.81 -22.31
C GLY A 45 -40.44 -28.53 -21.44
N ARG A 46 -41.58 -28.27 -20.79
CA ARG A 46 -41.66 -27.50 -19.53
C ARG A 46 -40.81 -28.26 -18.48
N SER A 47 -39.99 -27.65 -17.61
CA SER A 47 -40.40 -26.73 -16.54
C SER A 47 -39.22 -26.00 -15.87
N VAL A 48 -39.41 -24.69 -15.64
CA VAL A 48 -38.86 -23.78 -14.62
C VAL A 48 -37.36 -23.89 -14.25
N ALA A 49 -36.53 -23.03 -14.86
CA ALA A 49 -35.20 -22.69 -14.35
C ALA A 49 -35.00 -21.15 -14.33
N SER A 50 -34.71 -20.63 -13.14
CA SER A 50 -34.46 -19.21 -12.83
C SER A 50 -33.13 -18.72 -13.45
N PRO A 51 -32.97 -17.42 -13.77
CA PRO A 51 -31.75 -16.91 -14.40
C PRO A 51 -30.58 -16.80 -13.39
N PRO A 52 -29.32 -17.00 -13.82
CA PRO A 52 -28.17 -16.92 -12.95
C PRO A 52 -27.91 -15.45 -12.55
N LYS A 53 -28.12 -15.14 -11.27
CA LYS A 53 -27.73 -13.86 -10.66
C LYS A 53 -26.26 -13.92 -10.26
N THR A 54 -25.33 -13.55 -11.14
CA THR A 54 -23.94 -13.28 -10.75
C THR A 54 -23.81 -11.86 -10.18
N ARG A 55 -24.45 -11.62 -9.03
CA ARG A 55 -23.95 -10.59 -8.10
C ARG A 55 -22.93 -11.28 -7.21
N ARG A 56 -21.65 -10.91 -7.32
CA ARG A 56 -20.67 -11.25 -6.30
C ARG A 56 -21.12 -10.60 -5.00
N ARG A 57 -21.71 -11.40 -4.10
CA ARG A 57 -21.92 -11.01 -2.71
C ARG A 57 -20.67 -11.42 -1.94
N LEU A 58 -20.25 -10.54 -1.04
CA LEU A 58 -19.26 -10.90 -0.04
C LEU A 58 -19.84 -12.03 0.84
N PRO A 59 -19.00 -12.97 1.32
CA PRO A 59 -19.48 -14.07 2.15
C PRO A 59 -20.15 -13.53 3.42
N ASP A 60 -21.27 -14.14 3.80
CA ASP A 60 -22.06 -13.73 4.98
C ASP A 60 -21.29 -13.87 6.31
N SER A 61 -20.09 -14.47 6.28
CA SER A 61 -19.15 -14.50 7.41
C SER A 61 -18.62 -13.12 7.82
N LEU A 62 -18.84 -12.07 7.04
CA LEU A 62 -18.51 -10.68 7.42
C LEU A 62 -19.58 -10.00 8.29
N PHE A 63 -20.75 -10.61 8.49
CA PHE A 63 -21.85 -10.01 9.27
C PHE A 63 -22.10 -10.68 10.64
N VAL A 64 -21.23 -11.57 11.10
CA VAL A 64 -21.34 -12.21 12.42
C VAL A 64 -20.66 -11.37 13.50
N PHE A 65 -21.16 -10.16 13.73
CA PHE A 65 -21.04 -9.46 15.01
C PHE A 65 -22.30 -8.61 15.23
N GLN A 66 -23.45 -9.27 15.29
CA GLN A 66 -24.57 -8.76 16.06
C GLN A 66 -25.49 -9.91 16.48
N ASN A 67 -25.74 -9.91 17.79
CA ASN A 67 -26.82 -10.56 18.52
C ASN A 67 -26.56 -11.95 19.15
N ASN A 68 -26.44 -11.92 20.48
CA ASN A 68 -26.57 -13.04 21.41
C ASN A 68 -27.99 -13.65 21.35
N ASN A 69 -28.11 -14.97 21.24
CA ASN A 69 -28.58 -15.86 22.32
C ASN A 69 -28.89 -17.28 21.81
N SER A 70 -28.35 -18.27 22.55
CA SER A 70 -28.87 -19.63 22.76
C SER A 70 -28.98 -20.60 21.58
N SER A 71 -28.02 -21.51 21.45
CA SER A 71 -28.27 -22.95 21.64
C SER A 71 -27.00 -23.80 21.48
N THR A 72 -26.96 -24.81 22.33
CA THR A 72 -25.88 -25.75 22.69
C THR A 72 -25.47 -26.68 21.55
N PHE A 73 -24.18 -26.79 21.23
CA PHE A 73 -23.53 -28.05 20.83
C PHE A 73 -22.04 -28.06 21.21
N SER A 74 -21.70 -28.98 22.10
CA SER A 74 -20.38 -29.45 22.56
C SER A 74 -20.08 -30.79 21.88
N PHE A 75 -18.88 -31.31 21.63
CA PHE A 75 -17.47 -30.89 21.70
C PHE A 75 -16.71 -31.85 20.76
N SER A 76 -15.56 -31.45 20.22
CA SER A 76 -14.41 -32.36 20.12
C SER A 76 -13.13 -31.55 20.27
N ASN A 77 -12.38 -31.96 21.29
CA ASN A 77 -11.18 -31.31 21.81
C ASN A 77 -10.04 -31.40 20.80
N HIS A 78 -9.60 -30.24 20.32
CA HIS A 78 -8.20 -30.04 20.02
C HIS A 78 -7.75 -28.90 20.92
N GLU A 79 -6.71 -29.12 21.71
CA GLU A 79 -6.13 -28.16 22.64
C GLU A 79 -5.69 -26.89 21.89
N ARG A 80 -6.64 -25.97 21.69
CA ARG A 80 -6.35 -24.58 21.41
C ARG A 80 -5.92 -24.01 22.74
N THR A 81 -4.61 -23.88 22.90
CA THR A 81 -4.03 -22.93 23.83
C THR A 81 -4.89 -21.68 23.83
N ASN A 82 -5.49 -21.39 24.99
CA ASN A 82 -6.26 -20.19 25.25
C ASN A 82 -5.33 -18.98 25.05
N ARG A 83 -5.13 -18.55 23.80
CA ARG A 83 -4.59 -17.23 23.53
C ARG A 83 -5.72 -16.26 23.82
N CYS A 84 -5.67 -15.79 25.06
CA CYS A 84 -6.16 -14.51 25.53
C CYS A 84 -6.93 -13.75 24.46
N LEU A 85 -8.26 -13.69 24.60
CA LEU A 85 -9.06 -12.62 24.03
C LEU A 85 -8.69 -11.33 24.76
N SER A 86 -7.45 -10.87 24.60
CA SER A 86 -7.06 -9.55 25.04
C SER A 86 -7.74 -8.58 24.09
N THR A 87 -8.71 -7.84 24.62
CA THR A 87 -9.21 -6.61 23.99
C THR A 87 -7.99 -5.79 23.60
N PHE A 88 -7.65 -5.79 22.30
CA PHE A 88 -6.47 -5.11 21.81
C PHE A 88 -6.60 -3.63 22.14
N GLN A 89 -5.62 -3.09 22.87
CA GLN A 89 -5.55 -1.65 23.09
C GLN A 89 -5.08 -1.00 21.79
N ASP A 90 -5.88 -0.07 21.28
CA ASP A 90 -5.45 0.81 20.20
C ASP A 90 -4.17 1.51 20.61
N ILE A 91 -3.16 1.46 19.75
CA ILE A 91 -1.90 2.15 19.99
C ILE A 91 -2.09 3.60 19.61
N LYS A 92 -1.87 4.46 20.59
CA LYS A 92 -1.95 5.89 20.43
C LYS A 92 -0.56 6.46 20.38
N TYR A 93 -0.30 7.21 19.32
CA TYR A 93 0.90 8.04 19.28
C TYR A 93 0.75 9.19 20.27
N GLY A 94 1.64 9.25 21.26
CA GLY A 94 1.62 10.27 22.32
C GLY A 94 2.51 11.48 22.05
N GLY A 95 3.29 11.46 20.96
CA GLY A 95 4.19 12.54 20.58
C GLY A 95 3.47 13.69 19.87
N ARG A 96 4.24 14.73 19.54
CA ARG A 96 3.76 15.85 18.74
C ARG A 96 3.67 15.46 17.27
N ILE A 97 2.66 15.98 16.58
CA ILE A 97 2.52 15.82 15.13
C ILE A 97 2.74 17.19 14.49
N ILE A 98 3.76 17.30 13.64
CA ILE A 98 4.04 18.51 12.85
C ILE A 98 3.47 18.26 11.46
N TYR A 99 2.41 18.98 11.10
CA TYR A 99 1.78 18.89 9.80
C TYR A 99 2.28 20.03 8.90
N SER A 100 2.86 19.68 7.76
CA SER A 100 3.39 20.63 6.78
C SER A 100 2.73 20.41 5.42
N ARG A 101 2.20 21.49 4.82
CA ARG A 101 1.47 21.43 3.55
C ARG A 101 2.15 22.19 2.42
N THR A 102 2.70 23.37 2.70
CA THR A 102 3.35 24.18 1.68
C THR A 102 4.80 23.74 1.45
N VAL A 103 5.40 24.22 0.35
CA VAL A 103 6.80 23.96 0.04
C VAL A 103 7.70 24.45 1.18
N GLU A 104 7.43 25.64 1.70
CA GLU A 104 8.22 26.28 2.76
C GLU A 104 8.09 25.53 4.10
N GLU A 105 6.87 25.08 4.45
CA GLU A 105 6.64 24.29 5.66
C GLU A 105 7.32 22.92 5.60
N VAL A 106 7.32 22.28 4.43
CA VAL A 106 7.97 20.98 4.22
C VAL A 106 9.50 21.14 4.18
N GLU A 107 10.01 22.19 3.55
CA GLU A 107 11.45 22.49 3.50
C GLU A 107 12.00 22.75 4.91
N LYS A 108 11.27 23.51 5.73
CA LYS A 108 11.62 23.76 7.13
C LYS A 108 11.55 22.49 7.98
N ALA A 109 10.49 21.70 7.85
CA ALA A 109 10.37 20.42 8.56
C ALA A 109 11.51 19.46 8.21
N ALA A 110 11.93 19.43 6.94
CA ALA A 110 13.06 18.63 6.50
C ALA A 110 14.40 19.14 7.01
N GLU A 111 14.58 20.45 7.16
CA GLU A 111 15.74 21.05 7.82
C GLU A 111 15.84 20.59 9.29
N GLU A 112 14.75 20.66 10.04
CA GLU A 112 14.68 20.19 11.43
C GLU A 112 15.01 18.68 11.54
N LEU A 113 14.59 17.87 10.56
CA LEU A 113 14.94 16.45 10.49
C LEU A 113 16.42 16.21 10.15
N LEU A 114 17.02 17.02 9.27
CA LEU A 114 18.45 16.92 8.97
C LEU A 114 19.31 17.26 10.21
N ASP A 115 18.96 18.31 10.94
CA ASP A 115 19.61 18.66 12.21
C ASP A 115 19.47 17.55 13.25
N PHE A 116 18.29 16.92 13.31
CA PHE A 116 18.06 15.75 14.15
C PHE A 116 18.97 14.58 13.76
N VAL A 117 19.09 14.27 12.46
CA VAL A 117 19.97 13.21 11.95
C VAL A 117 21.41 13.46 12.37
N GLU A 118 21.93 14.68 12.15
CA GLU A 118 23.30 15.02 12.56
C GLU A 118 23.52 14.87 14.07
N THR A 119 22.59 15.37 14.87
CA THR A 119 22.67 15.33 16.33
C THR A 119 22.66 13.88 16.82
N LYS A 120 21.75 13.07 16.28
CA LYS A 120 21.64 11.65 16.61
C LYS A 120 22.89 10.88 16.27
N LYS A 121 23.47 11.11 15.09
CA LYS A 121 24.74 10.49 14.70
C LYS A 121 25.89 10.83 15.62
N ARG A 122 26.04 12.11 15.98
CA ARG A 122 27.11 12.54 16.91
C ARG A 122 26.99 11.88 18.27
N LYS A 123 25.77 11.59 18.72
CA LYS A 123 25.48 11.04 20.05
C LYS A 123 25.48 9.51 20.09
N ASP A 124 24.75 8.90 19.16
CA ASP A 124 24.38 7.48 19.17
C ASP A 124 25.12 6.68 18.07
N GLY A 125 25.87 7.34 17.18
CA GLY A 125 26.62 6.73 16.06
C GLY A 125 25.78 6.45 14.81
N GLU A 126 24.48 6.26 14.99
CA GLU A 126 23.51 6.03 13.92
C GLU A 126 22.25 6.87 14.10
N CYS A 127 21.46 6.99 13.03
CA CYS A 127 20.15 7.61 13.07
C CYS A 127 19.17 6.75 12.28
N ILE A 128 18.06 6.39 12.92
CA ILE A 128 16.98 5.59 12.34
C ILE A 128 15.74 6.47 12.25
N LEU A 129 15.11 6.48 11.08
CA LEU A 129 13.89 7.20 10.79
C LEU A 129 12.80 6.20 10.37
N GLY A 130 11.68 6.18 11.09
CA GLY A 130 10.48 5.50 10.61
C GLY A 130 9.88 6.28 9.44
N LEU A 131 9.55 5.60 8.35
CA LEU A 131 8.98 6.19 7.15
C LEU A 131 7.74 5.42 6.69
N ASP A 132 6.71 6.15 6.31
CA ASP A 132 5.48 5.64 5.72
C ASP A 132 4.92 6.66 4.72
N ILE A 133 4.11 6.21 3.76
CA ILE A 133 3.46 7.08 2.77
C ILE A 133 2.02 6.67 2.51
N GLU A 134 1.17 7.66 2.21
CA GLU A 134 -0.25 7.44 1.94
C GLU A 134 -0.64 8.00 0.58
N TRP A 135 -1.54 7.31 -0.13
CA TRP A 135 -2.07 7.74 -1.42
C TRP A 135 -3.51 7.34 -1.63
N LYS A 136 -4.20 8.06 -2.53
CA LYS A 136 -5.58 7.75 -2.87
C LYS A 136 -5.66 6.44 -3.65
N PRO A 137 -6.44 5.44 -3.19
CA PRO A 137 -6.59 4.19 -3.91
C PRO A 137 -7.38 4.39 -5.21
N THR A 138 -7.02 3.64 -6.24
CA THR A 138 -7.71 3.62 -7.53
C THR A 138 -8.18 2.20 -7.83
N PHE A 139 -9.50 2.00 -7.94
CA PHE A 139 -10.11 0.67 -8.13
C PHE A 139 -10.56 0.42 -9.57
N THR A 140 -10.36 1.39 -10.45
CA THR A 140 -10.73 1.28 -11.87
C THR A 140 -9.57 0.69 -12.65
N ARG A 141 -9.81 -0.46 -13.29
CA ARG A 141 -8.80 -1.11 -14.14
C ARG A 141 -8.37 -0.17 -15.27
N GLY A 142 -7.06 -0.04 -15.47
CA GLY A 142 -6.49 0.80 -16.53
C GLY A 142 -6.32 2.27 -16.15
N VAL A 143 -6.77 2.69 -14.97
CA VAL A 143 -6.49 4.05 -14.47
C VAL A 143 -5.18 4.01 -13.66
N ALA A 144 -4.31 4.99 -13.91
CA ALA A 144 -3.06 5.13 -13.16
C ALA A 144 -3.35 5.31 -11.67
N LEU A 145 -2.51 4.69 -10.83
CA LEU A 145 -2.60 4.85 -9.38
C LEU A 145 -2.36 6.32 -9.00
N GLY A 146 -3.04 6.78 -7.95
CA GLY A 146 -2.77 8.10 -7.38
C GLY A 146 -1.32 8.21 -6.92
N LYS A 147 -0.73 9.40 -7.10
CA LYS A 147 0.60 9.70 -6.54
C LYS A 147 0.60 9.57 -5.02
N ALA A 148 1.75 9.21 -4.44
CA ALA A 148 2.00 9.38 -3.01
C ALA A 148 1.64 10.82 -2.62
N ALA A 149 0.84 10.99 -1.56
CA ALA A 149 0.22 12.27 -1.25
C ALA A 149 0.66 12.83 0.09
N VAL A 150 0.86 11.94 1.07
CA VAL A 150 1.38 12.25 2.39
C VAL A 150 2.57 11.34 2.65
N MET A 151 3.60 11.89 3.28
CA MET A 151 4.76 11.16 3.77
C MET A 151 4.88 11.43 5.27
N GLN A 152 5.03 10.37 6.05
CA GLN A 152 5.22 10.43 7.49
C GLN A 152 6.65 10.06 7.81
N ILE A 153 7.34 10.88 8.61
CA ILE A 153 8.70 10.62 9.09
C ILE A 153 8.74 10.82 10.59
N CYS A 154 9.13 9.81 11.34
CA CYS A 154 9.36 9.94 12.78
C CYS A 154 10.79 9.50 13.13
N GLY A 155 11.55 10.36 13.82
CA GLY A 155 12.91 10.04 14.28
C GLY A 155 12.97 9.46 15.70
N ASP A 156 11.95 9.72 16.51
CA ASP A 156 11.77 9.17 17.84
C ASP A 156 10.29 9.19 18.26
N ASN A 157 10.00 8.80 19.50
CA ASN A 157 8.63 8.73 20.04
C ASN A 157 8.06 10.12 20.42
N SER A 158 8.81 11.20 20.27
CA SER A 158 8.42 12.55 20.71
C SER A 158 7.82 13.40 19.60
N CYS A 159 8.20 13.16 18.34
CA CYS A 159 7.75 13.95 17.21
C CYS A 159 7.62 13.13 15.93
N CYS A 160 6.50 13.33 15.21
CA CYS A 160 6.32 12.80 13.86
C CYS A 160 5.93 13.93 12.90
N TYR A 161 6.57 13.94 11.75
CA TYR A 161 6.36 14.90 10.68
C TYR A 161 5.43 14.30 9.64
N VAL A 162 4.36 15.00 9.31
CA VAL A 162 3.36 14.61 8.32
C VAL A 162 3.42 15.63 7.19
N LEU A 163 4.02 15.23 6.08
CA LEU A 163 4.40 16.09 4.97
C LEU A 163 3.45 15.86 3.79
N HIS A 164 2.72 16.89 3.37
CA HIS A 164 1.76 16.78 2.27
C HIS A 164 2.44 16.93 0.90
N ILE A 165 3.23 15.93 0.53
CA ILE A 165 4.05 15.89 -0.71
C ILE A 165 3.26 15.99 -2.02
N PHE A 166 1.95 15.75 -2.01
CA PHE A 166 1.09 16.05 -3.16
C PHE A 166 1.10 17.54 -3.53
N HIS A 167 1.18 18.42 -2.52
CA HIS A 167 1.09 19.87 -2.68
C HIS A 167 2.48 20.51 -2.74
N SER A 168 3.39 20.10 -1.84
CA SER A 168 4.74 20.64 -1.78
C SER A 168 5.68 20.06 -2.84
N GLY A 169 5.33 18.93 -3.45
CA GLY A 169 6.32 18.08 -4.09
C GLY A 169 7.37 17.60 -3.08
N ILE A 170 8.57 17.34 -3.57
CA ILE A 170 9.74 17.02 -2.75
C ILE A 170 10.74 18.18 -2.86
N PRO A 171 10.76 19.12 -1.91
CA PRO A 171 11.70 20.24 -1.94
C PRO A 171 13.12 19.78 -1.55
N LYS A 172 14.10 20.68 -1.62
CA LYS A 172 15.53 20.34 -1.63
C LYS A 172 15.98 19.67 -0.33
N ASN A 173 15.58 20.18 0.83
CA ASN A 173 15.97 19.60 2.11
C ASN A 173 15.32 18.22 2.29
N LEU A 174 14.05 18.05 1.90
CA LEU A 174 13.39 16.75 1.95
C LEU A 174 14.08 15.74 1.02
N ARG A 175 14.43 16.15 -0.19
CA ARG A 175 15.22 15.31 -1.11
C ARG A 175 16.55 14.90 -0.49
N THR A 176 17.27 15.88 0.09
CA THR A 176 18.57 15.65 0.75
C THR A 176 18.42 14.62 1.88
N LEU A 177 17.39 14.73 2.72
CA LEU A 177 17.10 13.78 3.79
C LEU A 177 16.80 12.36 3.26
N LEU A 178 16.01 12.25 2.19
CA LEU A 178 15.60 10.96 1.62
C LEU A 178 16.77 10.26 0.92
N GLU A 179 17.57 11.00 0.16
CA GLU A 179 18.71 10.50 -0.61
C GLU A 179 19.97 10.30 0.26
N ASP A 180 19.98 10.77 1.50
CA ASP A 180 21.07 10.59 2.44
C ASP A 180 21.29 9.11 2.79
N TYR A 181 22.50 8.58 2.59
CA TYR A 181 22.86 7.21 3.01
C TYR A 181 23.13 7.08 4.50
N SER A 182 23.23 8.22 5.18
CA SER A 182 23.76 8.28 6.53
C SER A 182 22.66 8.04 7.58
N SER A 183 21.39 8.29 7.25
CA SER A 183 20.20 7.91 8.03
C SER A 183 19.59 6.62 7.48
N LEU A 184 19.23 5.68 8.36
CA LEU A 184 18.51 4.45 8.01
C LEU A 184 17.02 4.72 8.02
N LYS A 185 16.31 4.35 6.95
CA LYS A 185 14.84 4.46 6.88
C LYS A 185 14.24 3.08 7.07
N VAL A 186 13.28 2.97 7.99
CA VAL A 186 12.65 1.70 8.35
C VAL A 186 11.14 1.76 8.18
N GLY A 187 10.58 0.63 7.77
CA GLY A 187 9.14 0.44 7.55
C GLY A 187 8.85 -1.00 7.18
N VAL A 188 7.57 -1.36 7.05
CA VAL A 188 7.16 -2.68 6.52
C VAL A 188 6.84 -2.52 5.06
N CYS A 189 7.40 -3.38 4.21
CA CYS A 189 7.35 -3.24 2.74
C CYS A 189 7.95 -1.92 2.23
N ILE A 190 8.92 -1.34 2.95
CA ILE A 190 9.44 0.01 2.68
C ILE A 190 10.08 0.16 1.29
N ALA A 191 10.57 -0.93 0.70
CA ALA A 191 11.07 -0.93 -0.68
C ALA A 191 9.97 -0.53 -1.70
N ASN A 192 8.72 -0.91 -1.44
CA ASN A 192 7.59 -0.51 -2.30
C ASN A 192 7.30 0.98 -2.18
N ASP A 193 7.42 1.54 -0.98
CA ASP A 193 7.24 2.97 -0.73
C ASP A 193 8.33 3.78 -1.42
N ALA A 194 9.58 3.35 -1.31
CA ALA A 194 10.70 3.96 -2.02
C ALA A 194 10.52 3.90 -3.54
N ALA A 195 10.12 2.75 -4.09
CA ALA A 195 9.83 2.60 -5.51
C ALA A 195 8.69 3.53 -5.97
N LYS A 196 7.66 3.69 -5.13
CA LYS A 196 6.53 4.58 -5.40
C LYS A 196 6.95 6.06 -5.40
N VAL A 197 7.73 6.48 -4.41
CA VAL A 197 8.27 7.85 -4.34
C VAL A 197 9.18 8.15 -5.53
N HIS A 198 10.04 7.20 -5.92
CA HIS A 198 10.88 7.33 -7.10
C HIS A 198 10.06 7.52 -8.37
N HIS A 199 9.04 6.67 -8.59
CA HIS A 199 8.15 6.81 -9.73
C HIS A 199 7.38 8.13 -9.75
N ASP A 200 6.84 8.55 -8.60
CA ASP A 200 5.93 9.70 -8.53
C ASP A 200 6.67 11.05 -8.52
N TYR A 201 7.92 11.10 -8.04
CA TYR A 201 8.65 12.33 -7.75
C TYR A 201 10.10 12.36 -8.25
N ASN A 202 10.59 11.28 -8.86
CA ASN A 202 11.99 11.14 -9.26
C ASN A 202 12.96 11.41 -8.10
N THR A 203 12.65 10.85 -6.93
CA THR A 203 13.45 10.95 -5.71
C THR A 203 13.80 9.57 -5.21
N LEU A 204 15.08 9.31 -4.95
CA LEU A 204 15.52 8.05 -4.36
C LEU A 204 15.40 8.11 -2.84
N ILE A 205 14.91 7.04 -2.24
CA ILE A 205 15.02 6.86 -0.78
C ILE A 205 16.14 5.85 -0.56
N ASN A 206 17.25 6.32 0.00
CA ASN A 206 18.45 5.53 0.20
C ASN A 206 18.52 4.98 1.62
N ASN A 207 19.28 3.90 1.77
CA ASN A 207 19.54 3.22 3.04
C ASN A 207 18.24 2.77 3.75
N LEU A 208 17.65 1.70 3.23
CA LEU A 208 16.38 1.13 3.70
C LEU A 208 16.62 -0.17 4.46
N GLU A 209 15.83 -0.42 5.50
CA GLU A 209 15.72 -1.73 6.14
C GLU A 209 14.25 -2.11 6.38
N ASP A 210 13.85 -3.29 5.91
CA ASP A 210 12.49 -3.79 6.07
C ASP A 210 12.31 -4.44 7.45
N LEU A 211 11.32 -3.95 8.20
CA LEU A 211 11.05 -4.42 9.56
C LEU A 211 10.56 -5.87 9.61
N SER A 212 9.92 -6.38 8.55
CA SER A 212 9.53 -7.80 8.47
C SER A 212 10.77 -8.69 8.36
N ASP A 213 11.74 -8.29 7.54
CA ASP A 213 12.99 -9.04 7.38
C ASP A 213 13.84 -8.99 8.64
N LEU A 214 13.97 -7.80 9.25
CA LEU A 214 14.66 -7.63 10.53
C LEU A 214 13.99 -8.46 11.64
N ALA A 215 12.66 -8.50 11.68
CA ALA A 215 11.94 -9.31 12.66
C ALA A 215 12.19 -10.82 12.50
N ASN A 216 12.25 -11.32 11.26
CA ASN A 216 12.60 -12.72 11.01
C ASN A 216 14.02 -13.05 11.49
N GLN A 217 14.95 -12.09 11.44
CA GLN A 217 16.30 -12.28 11.96
C GLN A 217 16.36 -12.25 13.49
N LYS A 218 15.53 -11.42 14.14
CA LYS A 218 15.64 -11.13 15.60
C LYS A 218 14.68 -11.92 16.49
N LEU A 219 13.47 -12.23 16.02
CA LEU A 219 12.41 -12.81 16.87
C LEU A 219 12.42 -14.34 16.92
N GLY A 220 13.19 -14.98 16.04
CA GLY A 220 13.27 -16.43 15.90
C GLY A 220 11.97 -17.07 15.38
N GLY A 221 12.02 -18.39 15.17
CA GLY A 221 10.90 -19.16 14.60
C GLY A 221 10.88 -19.17 13.07
N GLU A 222 9.83 -19.77 12.51
CA GLU A 222 9.68 -19.89 11.07
C GLU A 222 9.51 -18.51 10.41
N PRO A 223 10.31 -18.20 9.37
CA PRO A 223 10.19 -16.94 8.64
C PRO A 223 8.78 -16.73 8.09
N LYS A 224 8.25 -15.52 8.27
CA LYS A 224 6.94 -15.13 7.74
C LYS A 224 6.92 -13.68 7.29
N LYS A 225 5.90 -13.32 6.52
CA LYS A 225 5.63 -11.92 6.18
C LYS A 225 4.93 -11.25 7.34
N TRP A 226 5.61 -10.32 7.97
CA TRP A 226 5.05 -9.55 9.06
C TRP A 226 4.31 -8.32 8.52
N SER A 227 3.12 -8.05 9.04
CA SER A 227 2.48 -6.75 8.93
C SER A 227 2.90 -5.86 10.11
N LEU A 228 2.80 -4.53 9.95
CA LEU A 228 2.98 -3.60 11.07
C LEU A 228 2.12 -4.03 12.26
N SER A 229 0.83 -4.28 12.08
CA SER A 229 -0.07 -4.73 13.16
C SER A 229 0.43 -5.98 13.88
N SER A 230 0.90 -6.99 13.14
CA SER A 230 1.38 -8.24 13.73
C SER A 230 2.72 -8.09 14.46
N LEU A 231 3.62 -7.21 14.00
CA LEU A 231 4.86 -6.88 14.70
C LEU A 231 4.57 -6.12 15.97
N THR A 232 3.73 -5.11 15.83
CA THR A 232 3.29 -4.27 16.90
C THR A 232 2.63 -5.08 18.02
N GLU A 233 1.72 -5.99 17.68
CA GLU A 233 1.11 -6.94 18.64
C GLU A 233 2.20 -7.78 19.33
N MET A 234 3.08 -8.41 18.55
CA MET A 234 4.12 -9.28 19.10
C MET A 234 5.07 -8.54 20.05
N LEU A 235 5.53 -7.35 19.69
CA LEU A 235 6.53 -6.60 20.46
C LEU A 235 5.94 -5.95 21.71
N ILE A 236 4.74 -5.38 21.62
CA ILE A 236 4.08 -4.73 22.77
C ILE A 236 3.61 -5.78 23.78
N CYS A 237 3.06 -6.90 23.31
CA CYS A 237 2.72 -8.01 24.22
C CYS A 237 3.95 -8.61 24.88
N ARG A 238 5.10 -8.70 24.19
CA ARG A 238 6.36 -9.16 24.79
C ARG A 238 6.90 -8.18 25.83
N GLN A 239 6.84 -6.88 25.58
CA GLN A 239 7.31 -5.87 26.54
C GLN A 239 6.48 -5.85 27.83
N ALA A 240 5.17 -6.13 27.74
CA ALA A 240 4.29 -6.28 28.90
C ALA A 240 4.58 -7.54 29.75
N LEU A 241 5.26 -8.55 29.18
CA LEU A 241 5.54 -9.83 29.83
C LEU A 241 6.95 -9.93 30.44
N GLY A 242 7.75 -8.87 30.40
CA GLY A 242 8.99 -8.75 31.18
C GLY A 242 10.07 -9.80 30.87
N GLN A 243 10.12 -10.33 29.65
CA GLN A 243 11.23 -11.20 29.24
C GLN A 243 12.30 -10.37 28.53
N ILE A 244 13.31 -9.95 29.31
CA ILE A 244 14.64 -9.50 28.86
C ILE A 244 15.64 -10.59 29.24
#